data_AF-A0A4R9G8E9-F1
#
_entry.id   AF-A0A4R9G8E9-F1
#
_cell.length_a   1.000
_cell.length_b   1.000
_cell.length_c   1.000
_cell.angle_alpha   90.00
_cell.angle_beta   90.00
_cell.angle_gamma   90.00
#
_symmetry.space_group_name_H-M   'P 1'
#
loop_
_entity.id
_entity.type
_entity.pdbx_description
1 polymer ?
#
loop_
_entity_poly.entity_id
_entity_poly.type
_entity_poly.pdbx_seq_one_letter_code
_entity_poly.pdbx_strand_id
1 'polypeptide(L)'
;MDVLSYYLETYEACRKAFVTYKKQLKARFRQFQFETLEIPKDGGEVDTYFLGQKKEPARRIVVMSSGIHGIEGFAGSAFQRRWIEEYLLDEKSHFKLPKNVDFLLIHGINAHGFKNQLRVNERNVDLNRNFALKREKLHKKFKNKNYRKIQTFLNPGTPFTNYLLEYSLFVIRFLGVVARFGAKYVMDAAVNGQYEFPKGIYYGGRKPEPVVRRLRKFFKKVLKPYDQILVLDFHTGYGERNGLSLMQNAPAGSKEDKNLRKVFGDFGLLLNEGEEDFYRTSGDFTDFFGKIFNKEKDFFPITVELGTNGNMSLTGALKGSFLMISENRIRFKGSKSESSANRIKEEFREMFYPSREDWRLAAMDHVFGILPETITRFSKV
;
A
#
# COMPACT_ATOMS: atom_id res chain seq x y z
N MET A 1 -0.09 -15.49 -21.88
CA MET A 1 -1.06 -15.88 -20.83
C MET A 1 -2.15 -14.82 -20.80
N ASP A 2 -3.40 -15.15 -20.48
CA ASP A 2 -4.43 -14.12 -20.31
C ASP A 2 -4.12 -13.27 -19.07
N VAL A 3 -3.84 -11.99 -19.27
CA VAL A 3 -3.46 -11.03 -18.21
C VAL A 3 -4.55 -10.91 -17.15
N LEU A 4 -5.82 -11.09 -17.51
CA LEU A 4 -6.93 -10.99 -16.58
C LEU A 4 -6.93 -12.14 -15.54
N SER A 5 -6.33 -13.29 -15.87
CA SER A 5 -6.21 -14.44 -14.94
C SER A 5 -5.34 -14.15 -13.70
N TYR A 6 -4.54 -13.08 -13.74
CA TYR A 6 -3.79 -12.63 -12.56
C TYR A 6 -4.68 -11.99 -11.48
N TYR A 7 -5.91 -11.59 -11.81
CA TYR A 7 -6.84 -10.95 -10.89
C TYR A 7 -7.74 -11.99 -10.21
N LEU A 8 -7.40 -12.35 -8.97
CA LEU A 8 -8.17 -13.32 -8.17
C LEU A 8 -9.08 -12.61 -7.17
N GLU A 9 -10.16 -13.28 -6.77
CA GLU A 9 -11.24 -12.63 -6.01
C GLU A 9 -11.18 -12.83 -4.49
N THR A 10 -10.39 -13.81 -3.99
CA THR A 10 -10.25 -14.08 -2.55
C THR A 10 -8.80 -14.06 -2.08
N TYR A 11 -8.61 -13.70 -0.81
CA TYR A 11 -7.30 -13.73 -0.15
C TYR A 11 -6.71 -15.15 -0.20
N GLU A 12 -7.50 -16.17 0.09
CA GLU A 12 -7.09 -17.57 0.08
C GLU A 12 -6.60 -18.00 -1.32
N ALA A 13 -7.29 -17.57 -2.39
CA ALA A 13 -6.86 -17.85 -3.76
C ALA A 13 -5.54 -17.11 -4.09
N CYS A 14 -5.44 -15.83 -3.73
CA CYS A 14 -4.23 -15.02 -3.92
C CYS A 14 -3.00 -15.66 -3.24
N ARG A 15 -3.14 -16.01 -1.96
CA ARG A 15 -2.07 -16.63 -1.17
C ARG A 15 -1.69 -18.00 -1.71
N LYS A 16 -2.68 -18.86 -2.00
CA LYS A 16 -2.44 -20.20 -2.56
C LYS A 16 -1.67 -20.11 -3.87
N ALA A 17 -2.06 -19.21 -4.77
CA ALA A 17 -1.37 -19.00 -6.04
C ALA A 17 0.08 -18.52 -5.80
N PHE A 18 0.29 -17.52 -4.93
CA PHE A 18 1.63 -17.04 -4.60
C PHE A 18 2.54 -18.15 -4.05
N VAL A 19 2.08 -18.95 -3.10
CA VAL A 19 2.88 -20.01 -2.45
C VAL A 19 3.25 -21.15 -3.42
N THR A 20 2.46 -21.36 -4.47
CA THR A 20 2.63 -22.48 -5.41
C THR A 20 3.93 -22.35 -6.24
N TYR A 21 4.46 -21.14 -6.44
CA TYR A 21 5.72 -20.92 -7.17
C TYR A 21 6.98 -21.42 -6.43
N LYS A 22 6.85 -21.85 -5.16
CA LYS A 22 7.97 -22.28 -4.31
C LYS A 22 8.89 -23.28 -5.00
N LYS A 23 8.33 -24.30 -5.67
CA LYS A 23 9.13 -25.36 -6.31
C LYS A 23 9.90 -24.84 -7.53
N GLN A 24 9.24 -24.05 -8.38
CA GLN A 24 9.84 -23.50 -9.61
C GLN A 24 10.92 -22.47 -9.26
N LEU A 25 10.65 -21.56 -8.31
CA LEU A 25 11.61 -20.57 -7.85
C LEU A 25 12.84 -21.22 -7.19
N LYS A 26 12.65 -22.27 -6.38
CA LYS A 26 13.75 -23.03 -5.78
C LYS A 26 14.64 -23.69 -6.84
N ALA A 27 14.05 -24.18 -7.95
CA ALA A 27 14.81 -24.77 -9.04
C ALA A 27 15.59 -23.71 -9.85
N ARG A 28 15.04 -22.49 -9.96
CA ARG A 28 15.57 -21.41 -10.81
C ARG A 28 16.68 -20.56 -10.17
N PHE A 29 16.62 -20.34 -8.86
CA PHE A 29 17.52 -19.44 -8.13
C PHE A 29 18.58 -20.20 -7.33
N ARG A 30 19.81 -19.67 -7.32
CA ARG A 30 20.94 -20.29 -6.59
C ARG A 30 20.82 -20.09 -5.08
N GLN A 31 20.29 -18.93 -4.68
CA GLN A 31 19.88 -18.67 -3.31
C GLN A 31 18.36 -18.56 -3.29
N PHE A 32 17.73 -19.37 -2.45
CA PHE A 32 16.27 -19.43 -2.34
C PHE A 32 15.89 -19.61 -0.88
N GLN A 33 15.02 -18.75 -0.37
CA GLN A 33 14.34 -18.97 0.90
C GLN A 33 12.87 -18.60 0.76
N PHE A 34 12.01 -19.42 1.36
CA PHE A 34 10.60 -19.11 1.55
C PHE A 34 10.33 -19.13 3.05
N GLU A 35 9.78 -18.05 3.59
CA GLU A 35 9.42 -17.93 5.00
C GLU A 35 7.99 -17.40 5.11
N THR A 36 7.16 -18.11 5.88
CA THR A 36 5.86 -17.63 6.33
C THR A 36 6.03 -16.99 7.70
N LEU A 37 5.84 -15.68 7.78
CA LEU A 37 5.91 -14.93 9.02
C LEU A 37 4.55 -14.95 9.70
N GLU A 38 4.41 -15.76 10.75
CA GLU A 38 3.22 -15.72 11.61
C GLU A 38 3.19 -14.40 12.39
N ILE A 39 2.08 -13.67 12.23
CA ILE A 39 1.83 -12.41 12.92
C ILE A 39 0.92 -12.69 14.13
N PRO A 40 1.42 -12.48 15.36
CA PRO A 40 0.67 -12.83 16.55
C PRO A 40 -0.52 -11.88 16.75
N LYS A 41 -1.49 -12.35 17.55
CA LYS A 41 -2.72 -11.60 17.90
C LYS A 41 -3.58 -11.29 16.69
N ASP A 42 -3.94 -12.35 15.96
CA ASP A 42 -4.89 -12.35 14.83
C ASP A 42 -4.43 -11.54 13.60
N GLY A 43 -3.12 -11.27 13.50
CA GLY A 43 -2.55 -10.53 12.36
C GLY A 43 -2.35 -11.38 11.09
N GLY A 44 -2.60 -12.68 11.15
CA GLY A 44 -2.47 -13.60 10.03
C GLY A 44 -1.04 -13.98 9.69
N GLU A 45 -0.79 -14.24 8.40
CA GLU A 45 0.47 -14.76 7.88
C GLU A 45 0.98 -13.86 6.75
N VAL A 46 2.27 -13.56 6.73
CA VAL A 46 2.93 -12.85 5.63
C VAL A 46 3.92 -13.79 4.97
N ASP A 47 3.70 -14.11 3.69
CA ASP A 47 4.57 -15.02 2.94
C ASP A 47 5.65 -14.26 2.20
N THR A 48 6.87 -14.78 2.22
CA THR A 48 8.03 -14.12 1.61
C THR A 48 8.83 -15.07 0.73
N TYR A 49 9.30 -14.55 -0.41
CA TYR A 49 10.35 -15.18 -1.21
C TYR A 49 11.60 -14.32 -1.18
N PHE A 50 12.72 -14.91 -0.79
CA PHE A 50 14.05 -14.37 -1.00
C PHE A 50 14.73 -15.15 -2.15
N LEU A 51 15.20 -14.43 -3.16
CA LEU A 51 15.70 -14.99 -4.42
C LEU A 51 17.03 -14.33 -4.81
N GLY A 52 18.08 -15.12 -5.01
CA GLY A 52 19.38 -14.64 -5.47
C GLY A 52 19.94 -15.46 -6.62
N GLN A 53 20.54 -14.78 -7.62
CA GLN A 53 21.10 -15.44 -8.80
C GLN A 53 22.44 -16.14 -8.53
N LYS A 54 23.13 -15.75 -7.44
CA LYS A 54 24.40 -16.33 -6.99
C LYS A 54 24.23 -16.97 -5.60
N LYS A 55 25.25 -17.70 -5.15
CA LYS A 55 25.26 -18.28 -3.79
C LYS A 55 25.49 -17.22 -2.71
N GLU A 56 26.37 -16.26 -3.00
CA GLU A 56 26.65 -15.11 -2.14
C GLU A 56 25.65 -13.98 -2.44
N PRO A 57 25.19 -13.25 -1.40
CA PRO A 57 24.32 -12.09 -1.58
C PRO A 57 24.91 -11.06 -2.53
N ALA A 58 24.07 -10.51 -3.39
CA ALA A 58 24.42 -9.31 -4.16
C ALA A 58 24.58 -8.09 -3.25
N ARG A 59 25.13 -6.99 -3.79
CA ARG A 59 25.15 -5.69 -3.08
C ARG A 59 23.81 -4.94 -3.17
N ARG A 60 22.95 -5.32 -4.11
CA ARG A 60 21.66 -4.67 -4.41
C ARG A 60 20.52 -5.65 -4.19
N ILE A 61 19.41 -5.16 -3.63
CA ILE A 61 18.18 -5.93 -3.51
C ILE A 61 16.96 -5.10 -3.90
N VAL A 62 16.01 -5.74 -4.58
CA VAL A 62 14.69 -5.20 -4.86
C VAL A 62 13.69 -5.84 -3.91
N VAL A 63 13.01 -5.02 -3.12
CA VAL A 63 11.92 -5.42 -2.22
C VAL A 63 10.60 -5.06 -2.90
N MET A 64 9.71 -6.03 -3.07
CA MET A 64 8.37 -5.83 -3.64
C MET A 64 7.33 -6.21 -2.59
N SER A 65 6.53 -5.25 -2.12
CA SER A 65 5.47 -5.48 -1.14
C SER A 65 4.08 -5.37 -1.73
N SER A 66 3.14 -6.12 -1.14
CA SER A 66 1.72 -6.01 -1.42
C SER A 66 0.90 -6.01 -0.14
N GLY A 67 -0.24 -5.32 -0.19
CA GLY A 67 -1.29 -5.42 0.81
C GLY A 67 -0.96 -4.76 2.14
N ILE A 68 -0.24 -3.63 2.16
CA ILE A 68 -0.14 -2.81 3.38
C ILE A 68 -1.52 -2.26 3.75
N HIS A 69 -2.21 -1.69 2.77
CA HIS A 69 -3.66 -1.60 2.81
C HIS A 69 -4.21 -2.94 2.33
N GLY A 70 -4.94 -3.64 3.20
CA GLY A 70 -5.28 -5.04 2.95
C GLY A 70 -6.03 -5.26 1.63
N ILE A 71 -7.06 -4.46 1.35
CA ILE A 71 -7.86 -4.56 0.13
C ILE A 71 -7.07 -4.30 -1.16
N GLU A 72 -5.97 -3.56 -1.10
CA GLU A 72 -5.12 -3.30 -2.27
C GLU A 72 -4.18 -4.51 -2.54
N GLY A 73 -4.12 -5.45 -1.59
CA GLY A 73 -3.38 -6.70 -1.71
C GLY A 73 -3.82 -7.56 -2.89
N PHE A 74 -5.07 -7.45 -3.36
CA PHE A 74 -5.54 -8.19 -4.54
C PHE A 74 -4.75 -7.77 -5.80
N ALA A 75 -4.62 -6.47 -6.03
CA ALA A 75 -3.86 -5.92 -7.16
C ALA A 75 -2.35 -6.19 -6.99
N GLY A 76 -1.80 -5.89 -5.82
CA GLY A 76 -0.38 -6.15 -5.54
C GLY A 76 0.01 -7.63 -5.69
N SER A 77 -0.89 -8.55 -5.29
CA SER A 77 -0.74 -9.99 -5.53
C SER A 77 -0.72 -10.31 -7.03
N ALA A 78 -1.62 -9.74 -7.82
CA ALA A 78 -1.64 -9.92 -9.27
C ALA A 78 -0.31 -9.51 -9.91
N PHE A 79 0.22 -8.32 -9.55
CA PHE A 79 1.51 -7.82 -10.05
C PHE A 79 2.68 -8.72 -9.64
N GLN A 80 2.73 -9.15 -8.37
CA GLN A 80 3.79 -10.05 -7.90
C GLN A 80 3.77 -11.39 -8.67
N ARG A 81 2.59 -11.96 -8.94
CA ARG A 81 2.48 -13.22 -9.69
C ARG A 81 2.90 -13.08 -11.14
N ARG A 82 2.47 -12.02 -11.83
CA ARG A 82 2.93 -11.76 -13.20
C ARG A 82 4.45 -11.54 -13.27
N TRP A 83 5.03 -10.83 -12.29
CA TRP A 83 6.47 -10.69 -12.19
C TRP A 83 7.17 -12.05 -12.05
N ILE A 84 6.67 -12.92 -11.17
CA ILE A 84 7.22 -14.26 -10.99
C ILE A 84 7.15 -15.07 -12.29
N GLU A 85 5.99 -15.14 -12.93
CA GLU A 85 5.78 -16.00 -14.10
C GLU A 85 6.51 -15.50 -15.34
N GLU A 86 6.36 -14.23 -15.70
CA GLU A 86 6.84 -13.69 -17.00
C GLU A 86 8.27 -13.17 -16.95
N TYR A 87 8.83 -12.89 -15.76
CA TYR A 87 10.16 -12.27 -15.64
C TYR A 87 11.14 -13.09 -14.79
N LEU A 88 10.65 -13.82 -13.77
CA LEU A 88 11.54 -14.67 -12.96
C LEU A 88 11.66 -16.10 -13.46
N LEU A 89 10.57 -16.68 -13.94
CA LEU A 89 10.50 -18.09 -14.34
C LEU A 89 10.55 -18.32 -15.86
N ASP A 90 10.02 -17.40 -16.68
CA ASP A 90 10.06 -17.56 -18.12
C ASP A 90 11.47 -17.31 -18.70
N GLU A 91 12.12 -18.39 -19.15
CA GLU A 91 13.43 -18.35 -19.79
C GLU A 91 13.41 -17.64 -21.15
N LYS A 92 12.23 -17.55 -21.78
CA LYS A 92 12.02 -16.83 -23.05
C LYS A 92 11.80 -15.33 -22.86
N SER A 93 11.74 -14.85 -21.62
CA SER A 93 11.57 -13.43 -21.34
C SER A 93 12.64 -12.59 -22.04
N HIS A 94 12.19 -11.52 -22.70
CA HIS A 94 13.07 -10.52 -23.30
C HIS A 94 13.86 -9.75 -22.24
N PHE A 95 13.31 -9.65 -21.02
CA PHE A 95 13.98 -9.07 -19.89
C PHE A 95 15.05 -10.02 -19.34
N LYS A 96 16.28 -9.53 -19.19
CA LYS A 96 17.38 -10.29 -18.59
C LYS A 96 17.60 -9.83 -17.16
N LEU A 97 17.34 -10.73 -16.21
CA LEU A 97 17.54 -10.47 -14.78
C LEU A 97 19.01 -10.06 -14.49
N PRO A 98 19.25 -8.89 -13.87
CA PRO A 98 20.59 -8.46 -13.51
C PRO A 98 21.25 -9.41 -12.50
N LYS A 99 22.47 -9.88 -12.77
CA LYS A 99 23.20 -10.84 -11.92
C LYS A 99 23.74 -10.25 -10.61
N ASN A 100 23.63 -8.94 -10.44
CA ASN A 100 24.08 -8.16 -9.29
C ASN A 100 22.92 -7.63 -8.44
N VAL A 101 21.72 -8.18 -8.61
CA VAL A 101 20.50 -7.79 -7.90
C VAL A 101 19.79 -9.06 -7.40
N ASP A 102 19.49 -9.08 -6.10
CA ASP A 102 18.63 -10.08 -5.47
C ASP A 102 17.21 -9.52 -5.30
N PHE A 103 16.24 -10.39 -4.98
CA PHE A 103 14.83 -10.03 -4.85
C PHE A 103 14.24 -10.54 -3.54
N LEU A 104 13.44 -9.68 -2.90
CA LEU A 104 12.60 -10.01 -1.75
C LEU A 104 11.14 -9.67 -2.08
N LEU A 105 10.31 -10.68 -2.26
CA LEU A 105 8.87 -10.51 -2.47
C LEU A 105 8.17 -10.73 -1.14
N ILE A 106 7.27 -9.81 -0.75
CA ILE A 106 6.51 -9.83 0.50
C ILE A 106 5.04 -9.76 0.15
N HIS A 107 4.31 -10.86 0.37
CA HIS A 107 2.91 -11.00 -0.02
C HIS A 107 1.98 -10.78 1.17
N GLY A 108 1.02 -9.86 1.01
CA GLY A 108 -0.10 -9.69 1.95
C GLY A 108 0.30 -9.23 3.34
N ILE A 109 1.02 -8.10 3.46
CA ILE A 109 1.49 -7.56 4.75
C ILE A 109 0.35 -7.44 5.79
N ASN A 110 -0.83 -6.95 5.37
CA ASN A 110 -2.04 -6.88 6.18
C ASN A 110 -2.99 -8.03 5.83
N ALA A 111 -2.65 -9.27 6.21
CA ALA A 111 -3.46 -10.44 5.92
C ALA A 111 -4.92 -10.32 6.43
N HIS A 112 -5.12 -9.72 7.61
CA HIS A 112 -6.47 -9.48 8.13
C HIS A 112 -7.27 -8.56 7.22
N GLY A 113 -6.72 -7.38 6.88
CA GLY A 113 -7.41 -6.44 6.00
C GLY A 113 -7.62 -7.04 4.61
N PHE A 114 -6.67 -7.80 4.10
CA PHE A 114 -6.76 -8.43 2.79
C PHE A 114 -7.90 -9.45 2.74
N LYS A 115 -7.97 -10.35 3.72
CA LYS A 115 -9.07 -11.32 3.86
C LYS A 115 -10.43 -10.66 4.01
N ASN A 116 -10.52 -9.58 4.78
CA ASN A 116 -11.78 -8.90 5.10
C ASN A 116 -12.12 -7.75 4.14
N GLN A 117 -11.32 -7.52 3.10
CA GLN A 117 -11.49 -6.43 2.13
C GLN A 117 -11.49 -5.04 2.81
N LEU A 118 -10.56 -4.82 3.73
CA LEU A 118 -10.36 -3.60 4.50
C LEU A 118 -8.98 -3.00 4.19
N ARG A 119 -8.86 -1.68 4.30
CA ARG A 119 -7.54 -1.03 4.30
C ARG A 119 -6.76 -1.29 5.58
N VAL A 120 -7.47 -1.37 6.71
CA VAL A 120 -6.90 -1.43 8.06
C VAL A 120 -6.68 -2.86 8.55
N ASN A 121 -5.89 -3.02 9.61
CA ASN A 121 -5.65 -4.32 10.25
C ASN A 121 -6.77 -4.70 11.25
N GLU A 122 -6.56 -5.81 11.96
CA GLU A 122 -7.48 -6.38 12.95
C GLU A 122 -7.84 -5.43 14.12
N ARG A 123 -7.05 -4.37 14.31
CA ARG A 123 -7.27 -3.34 15.35
C ARG A 123 -7.72 -2.01 14.78
N ASN A 124 -8.19 -1.98 13.54
CA ASN A 124 -8.54 -0.77 12.80
C ASN A 124 -7.35 0.19 12.63
N VAL A 125 -6.13 -0.34 12.70
CA VAL A 125 -4.92 0.45 12.47
C VAL A 125 -4.62 0.47 10.98
N ASP A 126 -4.53 1.66 10.43
CA ASP A 126 -3.89 1.90 9.15
C ASP A 126 -2.38 1.64 9.30
N LEU A 127 -1.90 0.56 8.69
CA LEU A 127 -0.50 0.17 8.80
C LEU A 127 0.42 1.22 8.17
N ASN A 128 -0.03 1.94 7.14
CA ASN A 128 0.74 2.99 6.51
C ASN A 128 0.76 4.30 7.31
N ARG A 129 0.36 4.25 8.59
CA ARG A 129 0.55 5.29 9.61
C ARG A 129 1.21 4.72 10.88
N ASN A 130 1.67 3.47 10.84
CA ASN A 130 2.10 2.70 12.02
C ASN A 130 3.54 2.18 11.94
N PHE A 131 4.20 2.22 10.78
CA PHE A 131 5.59 1.79 10.60
C PHE A 131 6.58 2.73 11.32
N ALA A 132 6.78 2.45 12.62
CA ALA A 132 7.62 3.22 13.52
C ALA A 132 8.48 2.34 14.43
N LEU A 133 9.56 2.90 14.97
CA LEU A 133 10.42 2.19 15.91
C LEU A 133 9.76 2.09 17.30
N LYS A 134 10.10 1.05 18.08
CA LYS A 134 9.50 0.75 19.41
C LYS A 134 9.52 1.93 20.39
N ARG A 135 10.49 2.85 20.26
CA ARG A 135 10.66 4.02 21.13
C ARG A 135 9.80 5.21 20.71
N GLU A 136 9.24 5.20 19.50
CA GLU A 136 8.38 6.27 19.00
C GLU A 136 6.99 6.13 19.62
N LYS A 137 6.65 7.06 20.52
CA LYS A 137 5.28 7.20 21.01
C LYS A 137 4.46 7.95 19.95
N LEU A 138 4.08 7.25 18.88
CA LEU A 138 3.31 7.80 17.74
C LEU A 138 2.18 8.74 18.20
N HIS A 139 1.34 8.26 19.13
CA HIS A 139 0.22 9.02 19.71
C HIS A 139 0.61 10.29 20.50
N LYS A 140 1.84 10.42 21.00
CA LYS A 140 2.29 11.61 21.74
C LYS A 140 2.93 12.65 20.82
N LYS A 141 3.52 12.21 19.71
CA LYS A 141 4.22 13.09 18.77
C LYS A 141 3.27 13.74 17.77
N PHE A 142 2.18 13.07 17.42
CA PHE A 142 1.28 13.51 16.35
C PHE A 142 -0.16 13.72 16.86
N LYS A 143 -0.52 14.98 17.13
CA LYS A 143 -1.91 15.40 17.39
C LYS A 143 -2.47 16.04 16.13
N ASN A 144 -3.32 15.32 15.42
CA ASN A 144 -4.07 15.89 14.29
C ASN A 144 -5.24 16.74 14.82
N LYS A 145 -4.93 18.01 15.14
CA LYS A 145 -5.93 18.98 15.61
C LYS A 145 -7.05 19.18 14.58
N ASN A 146 -6.73 19.04 13.28
CA ASN A 146 -7.70 19.26 12.22
C ASN A 146 -8.76 18.16 12.19
N TYR A 147 -8.33 16.90 12.26
CA TYR A 147 -9.22 15.74 12.42
C TYR A 147 -10.13 15.91 13.62
N ARG A 148 -9.59 16.30 14.79
CA ARG A 148 -10.40 16.48 16.00
C ARG A 148 -11.56 17.46 15.81
N LYS A 149 -11.36 18.57 15.09
CA LYS A 149 -12.43 19.56 14.85
C LYS A 149 -13.58 19.02 14.01
N ILE A 150 -13.31 18.08 13.09
CA ILE A 150 -14.31 17.50 12.20
C ILE A 150 -14.62 16.02 12.51
N GLN A 151 -14.20 15.52 13.67
CA GLN A 151 -14.25 14.09 13.98
C GLN A 151 -15.67 13.53 13.99
N THR A 152 -16.68 14.31 14.36
CA THR A 152 -18.09 13.89 14.36
C THR A 152 -18.62 13.67 12.95
N PHE A 153 -18.11 14.42 11.97
CA PHE A 153 -18.41 14.25 10.57
C PHE A 153 -17.71 13.01 10.01
N LEU A 154 -16.42 12.84 10.31
CA LEU A 154 -15.62 11.69 9.86
C LEU A 154 -16.02 10.37 10.53
N ASN A 155 -16.59 10.42 11.74
CA ASN A 155 -16.95 9.25 12.53
C ASN A 155 -18.39 9.37 13.06
N PRO A 156 -19.40 9.21 12.21
CA PRO A 156 -20.79 9.32 12.64
C PRO A 156 -21.12 8.33 13.77
N GLY A 157 -21.82 8.82 14.79
CA GLY A 157 -22.07 8.06 16.02
C GLY A 157 -23.20 7.03 15.94
N THR A 158 -24.04 7.10 14.91
CA THR A 158 -25.26 6.30 14.73
C THR A 158 -25.06 5.14 13.74
N PRO A 159 -25.89 4.09 13.77
CA PRO A 159 -25.88 3.03 12.75
C PRO A 159 -26.16 3.59 11.35
N PHE A 160 -25.58 2.99 10.31
CA PHE A 160 -25.90 3.32 8.91
C PHE A 160 -27.36 2.94 8.60
N THR A 161 -28.01 3.68 7.70
CA THR A 161 -29.43 3.45 7.37
C THR A 161 -29.60 3.13 5.88
N ASN A 162 -30.32 3.96 5.13
CA ASN A 162 -30.56 3.78 3.70
C ASN A 162 -29.45 4.48 2.89
N TYR A 163 -28.93 3.79 1.88
CA TYR A 163 -27.85 4.31 1.03
C TYR A 163 -28.12 5.72 0.47
N LEU A 164 -29.27 5.93 -0.20
CA LEU A 164 -29.56 7.18 -0.90
C LEU A 164 -29.74 8.35 0.07
N LEU A 165 -30.41 8.09 1.20
CA LEU A 165 -30.61 9.07 2.26
C LEU A 165 -29.26 9.45 2.91
N GLU A 166 -28.47 8.45 3.29
CA GLU A 166 -27.16 8.68 3.93
C GLU A 166 -26.19 9.39 2.99
N TYR A 167 -26.20 9.08 1.69
CA TYR A 167 -25.39 9.77 0.69
C TYR A 167 -25.82 11.23 0.53
N SER A 168 -27.12 11.50 0.42
CA SER A 168 -27.65 12.86 0.30
C SER A 168 -27.31 13.71 1.54
N LEU A 169 -27.52 13.16 2.74
CA LEU A 169 -27.15 13.81 3.99
C LEU A 169 -25.64 14.01 4.12
N PHE A 170 -24.85 13.04 3.64
CA PHE A 170 -23.39 13.17 3.60
C PHE A 170 -22.95 14.32 2.71
N VAL A 171 -23.49 14.46 1.50
CA VAL A 171 -23.15 15.55 0.58
C VAL A 171 -23.44 16.91 1.22
N ILE A 172 -24.62 17.09 1.82
CA ILE A 172 -24.99 18.34 2.51
C ILE A 172 -23.99 18.65 3.63
N ARG A 173 -23.65 17.64 4.46
CA ARG A 173 -22.69 17.80 5.56
C ARG A 173 -21.29 18.09 5.05
N PHE A 174 -20.83 17.40 4.01
CA PHE A 174 -19.52 17.61 3.40
C PHE A 174 -19.39 19.03 2.87
N LEU A 175 -20.38 19.51 2.11
CA LEU A 175 -20.41 20.88 1.62
C LEU A 175 -20.40 21.90 2.76
N GLY A 176 -21.16 21.66 3.84
CA GLY A 176 -21.13 22.51 5.03
C GLY A 176 -19.77 22.55 5.74
N VAL A 177 -19.07 21.41 5.84
CA VAL A 177 -17.72 21.34 6.42
C VAL A 177 -16.71 22.05 5.51
N VAL A 178 -16.79 21.84 4.19
CA VAL A 178 -15.92 22.52 3.21
C VAL A 178 -16.17 24.02 3.20
N ALA A 179 -17.41 24.49 3.25
CA ALA A 179 -17.73 25.91 3.33
C ALA A 179 -17.19 26.56 4.61
N ARG A 180 -17.19 25.83 5.73
CA ARG A 180 -16.72 26.34 7.02
C ARG A 180 -15.20 26.35 7.18
N PHE A 181 -14.51 25.35 6.65
CA PHE A 181 -13.08 25.13 6.93
C PHE A 181 -12.17 25.16 5.68
N GLY A 182 -12.75 25.10 4.48
CA GLY A 182 -12.03 24.97 3.21
C GLY A 182 -11.74 23.51 2.83
N ALA A 183 -11.67 23.24 1.51
CA ALA A 183 -11.44 21.90 0.98
C ALA A 183 -10.06 21.32 1.38
N LYS A 184 -9.00 22.14 1.31
CA LYS A 184 -7.65 21.75 1.74
C LYS A 184 -7.67 21.27 3.19
N TYR A 185 -8.25 22.03 4.10
CA TYR A 185 -8.37 21.64 5.51
C TYR A 185 -9.05 20.27 5.71
N VAL A 186 -10.13 19.98 4.99
CA VAL A 186 -10.85 18.69 5.10
C VAL A 186 -9.98 17.54 4.62
N MET A 187 -9.28 17.74 3.49
CA MET A 187 -8.33 16.78 2.97
C MET A 187 -7.19 16.55 3.97
N ASP A 188 -6.53 17.62 4.45
CA ASP A 188 -5.47 17.60 5.46
C ASP A 188 -5.90 16.86 6.74
N ALA A 189 -7.12 17.10 7.20
CA ALA A 189 -7.66 16.48 8.40
C ALA A 189 -7.73 14.96 8.23
N ALA A 190 -8.15 14.46 7.07
CA ALA A 190 -8.31 13.05 6.79
C ALA A 190 -6.97 12.33 6.54
N VAL A 191 -6.18 12.80 5.58
CA VAL A 191 -5.04 12.07 5.02
C VAL A 191 -3.80 12.01 5.91
N ASN A 192 -3.60 13.00 6.79
CA ASN A 192 -2.48 13.02 7.74
C ASN A 192 -2.56 11.89 8.79
N GLY A 193 -3.68 11.16 8.84
CA GLY A 193 -3.94 10.15 9.84
C GLY A 193 -4.20 10.75 11.22
N GLN A 194 -4.59 9.90 12.15
CA GLN A 194 -4.87 10.31 13.53
C GLN A 194 -4.60 9.18 14.53
N TYR A 195 -4.41 9.54 15.79
CA TYR A 195 -3.99 8.60 16.84
C TYR A 195 -4.86 8.69 18.11
N GLU A 196 -5.97 9.42 18.05
CA GLU A 196 -6.82 9.77 19.20
C GLU A 196 -8.14 8.98 19.22
N PHE A 197 -8.64 8.57 18.05
CA PHE A 197 -9.92 7.92 17.84
C PHE A 197 -9.72 6.50 17.29
N PRO A 198 -9.58 5.46 18.15
CA PRO A 198 -9.23 4.11 17.70
C PRO A 198 -10.22 3.44 16.73
N LYS A 199 -11.49 3.85 16.79
CA LYS A 199 -12.55 3.36 15.89
C LYS A 199 -12.79 4.29 14.69
N GLY A 200 -12.00 5.35 14.55
CA GLY A 200 -12.15 6.30 13.47
C GLY A 200 -11.33 5.92 12.25
N ILE A 201 -11.68 6.49 11.10
CA ILE A 201 -10.90 6.32 9.86
C ILE A 201 -9.48 6.88 10.03
N TYR A 202 -8.53 6.31 9.29
CA TYR A 202 -7.10 6.69 9.28
C TYR A 202 -6.42 6.64 10.66
N TYR A 203 -6.86 5.74 11.53
CA TYR A 203 -6.24 5.54 12.84
C TYR A 203 -4.88 4.86 12.71
N GLY A 204 -3.78 5.51 13.12
CA GLY A 204 -2.43 4.96 12.98
C GLY A 204 -1.92 4.14 14.17
N GLY A 205 -2.75 3.90 15.20
CA GLY A 205 -2.38 3.05 16.35
C GLY A 205 -1.46 3.71 17.39
N ARG A 206 -1.53 3.26 18.65
CA ARG A 206 -0.77 3.89 19.75
C ARG A 206 0.71 3.49 19.80
N LYS A 207 1.05 2.34 19.24
CA LYS A 207 2.38 1.72 19.24
C LYS A 207 2.54 0.89 17.97
N PRO A 208 3.78 0.54 17.57
CA PRO A 208 3.99 -0.35 16.43
C PRO A 208 3.26 -1.68 16.61
N GLU A 209 2.44 -2.03 15.63
CA GLU A 209 1.61 -3.22 15.60
C GLU A 209 2.48 -4.49 15.54
N PRO A 210 1.93 -5.68 15.88
CA PRO A 210 2.66 -6.94 15.81
C PRO A 210 3.37 -7.18 14.47
N VAL A 211 2.68 -6.90 13.35
CA VAL A 211 3.26 -7.04 11.99
C VAL A 211 4.47 -6.14 11.80
N VAL A 212 4.38 -4.86 12.14
CA VAL A 212 5.49 -3.90 12.05
C VAL A 212 6.69 -4.37 12.88
N ARG A 213 6.45 -4.89 14.09
CA ARG A 213 7.53 -5.40 14.95
C ARG A 213 8.18 -6.67 14.40
N ARG A 214 7.41 -7.57 13.78
CA ARG A 214 7.90 -8.80 13.14
C ARG A 214 8.72 -8.46 11.89
N LEU A 215 8.16 -7.66 10.99
CA LEU A 215 8.83 -7.19 9.77
C LEU A 215 10.10 -6.42 10.08
N ARG A 216 10.13 -5.58 11.12
CA ARG A 216 11.37 -4.90 11.54
C ARG A 216 12.50 -5.86 11.88
N LYS A 217 12.21 -6.94 12.61
CA LYS A 217 13.23 -7.95 12.95
C LYS A 217 13.67 -8.69 11.70
N PHE A 218 12.72 -9.05 10.84
CA PHE A 218 12.95 -9.71 9.57
C PHE A 218 13.85 -8.86 8.64
N PHE A 219 13.49 -7.61 8.39
CA PHE A 219 14.28 -6.68 7.57
C PHE A 219 15.68 -6.46 8.12
N LYS A 220 15.84 -6.25 9.43
CA LYS A 220 17.18 -6.14 10.05
C LYS A 220 18.08 -7.34 9.80
N LYS A 221 17.50 -8.54 9.71
CA LYS A 221 18.23 -9.78 9.43
C LYS A 221 18.50 -9.91 7.93
N VAL A 222 17.45 -9.86 7.11
CA VAL A 222 17.51 -10.17 5.68
C VAL A 222 18.22 -9.09 4.87
N LEU A 223 18.04 -7.81 5.24
CA LEU A 223 18.58 -6.69 4.46
C LEU A 223 19.97 -6.22 4.95
N LYS A 224 20.51 -6.84 6.00
CA LYS A 224 21.85 -6.51 6.52
C LYS A 224 22.97 -6.52 5.46
N PRO A 225 23.07 -7.53 4.57
CA PRO A 225 24.23 -7.66 3.67
C PRO A 225 24.16 -6.74 2.43
N TYR A 226 23.09 -6.00 2.20
CA TYR A 226 22.91 -5.17 1.00
C TYR A 226 23.26 -3.72 1.26
N ASP A 227 23.92 -3.08 0.30
CA ASP A 227 24.31 -1.67 0.38
C ASP A 227 23.22 -0.76 -0.21
N GLN A 228 22.51 -1.25 -1.22
CA GLN A 228 21.47 -0.51 -1.95
C GLN A 228 20.16 -1.30 -1.96
N ILE A 229 19.07 -0.64 -1.60
CA ILE A 229 17.75 -1.26 -1.42
C ILE A 229 16.70 -0.44 -2.19
N LEU A 230 16.18 -1.03 -3.26
CA LEU A 230 14.99 -0.56 -3.96
C LEU A 230 13.75 -1.14 -3.28
N VAL A 231 12.79 -0.30 -2.92
CA VAL A 231 11.50 -0.75 -2.36
C VAL A 231 10.40 -0.32 -3.31
N LEU A 232 9.61 -1.28 -3.78
CA LEU A 232 8.45 -1.09 -4.63
C LEU A 232 7.22 -1.52 -3.82
N ASP A 233 6.43 -0.55 -3.40
CA ASP A 233 5.20 -0.80 -2.63
C ASP A 233 3.98 -0.57 -3.50
N PHE A 234 3.24 -1.64 -3.80
CA PHE A 234 2.12 -1.57 -4.73
C PHE A 234 0.82 -1.17 -4.02
N HIS A 235 0.22 -0.10 -4.51
CA HIS A 235 -0.99 0.51 -3.97
C HIS A 235 -2.00 0.82 -5.06
N THR A 236 -3.26 0.98 -4.66
CA THR A 236 -4.36 1.35 -5.55
C THR A 236 -5.35 2.30 -4.88
N GLY A 237 -6.01 3.11 -5.70
CA GLY A 237 -7.16 3.93 -5.31
C GLY A 237 -6.92 5.43 -5.36
N TYR A 238 -5.67 5.88 -5.28
CA TYR A 238 -5.31 7.29 -5.43
C TYR A 238 -4.82 7.63 -6.85
N GLY A 239 -5.15 8.83 -7.32
CA GLY A 239 -4.70 9.36 -8.62
C GLY A 239 -5.81 9.42 -9.67
N GLU A 240 -5.41 9.69 -10.91
CA GLU A 240 -6.32 9.75 -12.06
C GLU A 240 -6.90 8.37 -12.40
N ARG A 241 -8.08 8.34 -13.04
CA ARG A 241 -8.72 7.08 -13.44
C ARG A 241 -7.80 6.31 -14.39
N ASN A 242 -7.47 5.06 -14.04
CA ASN A 242 -6.53 4.19 -14.75
C ASN A 242 -5.09 4.75 -14.82
N GLY A 243 -4.76 5.82 -14.09
CA GLY A 243 -3.43 6.43 -14.12
C GLY A 243 -2.43 5.75 -13.19
N LEU A 244 -1.14 5.92 -13.48
CA LEU A 244 -0.04 5.48 -12.64
C LEU A 244 0.67 6.70 -12.04
N SER A 245 0.99 6.64 -10.76
CA SER A 245 1.80 7.63 -10.05
C SER A 245 2.91 6.96 -9.26
N LEU A 246 4.09 7.57 -9.25
CA LEU A 246 5.24 7.12 -8.47
C LEU A 246 5.47 8.10 -7.34
N MET A 247 5.11 7.72 -6.12
CA MET A 247 5.11 8.64 -4.97
C MET A 247 6.36 8.41 -4.12
N GLN A 248 7.10 9.50 -3.85
CA GLN A 248 8.26 9.49 -2.95
C GLN A 248 8.09 10.45 -1.77
N ASN A 249 8.59 10.05 -0.60
CA ASN A 249 8.58 10.84 0.63
C ASN A 249 9.92 11.55 0.92
N ALA A 250 10.91 11.40 0.04
CA ALA A 250 12.26 11.92 0.27
C ALA A 250 12.27 13.46 0.26
N PRO A 251 12.87 14.13 1.27
CA PRO A 251 13.03 15.58 1.24
C PRO A 251 13.75 16.04 -0.04
N ALA A 252 13.25 17.09 -0.68
CA ALA A 252 13.82 17.62 -1.91
C ALA A 252 15.34 17.88 -1.77
N GLY A 253 16.12 17.39 -2.73
CA GLY A 253 17.59 17.54 -2.75
C GLY A 253 18.36 16.59 -1.81
N SER A 254 17.68 15.76 -1.01
CA SER A 254 18.31 14.71 -0.21
C SER A 254 19.03 13.67 -1.09
N LYS A 255 19.86 12.83 -0.46
CA LYS A 255 20.54 11.72 -1.16
C LYS A 255 19.49 10.77 -1.75
N GLU A 256 18.44 10.49 -0.99
CA GLU A 256 17.31 9.65 -1.36
C GLU A 256 16.54 10.22 -2.56
N ASP A 257 16.20 11.52 -2.57
CA ASP A 257 15.53 12.18 -3.72
C ASP A 257 16.40 12.11 -4.99
N LYS A 258 17.70 12.38 -4.87
CA LYS A 258 18.65 12.26 -5.99
C LYS A 258 18.75 10.82 -6.51
N ASN A 259 18.76 9.84 -5.62
CA ASN A 259 18.79 8.42 -5.97
C ASN A 259 17.51 7.99 -6.70
N LEU A 260 16.34 8.41 -6.20
CA LEU A 260 15.05 8.13 -6.84
C LEU A 260 14.96 8.78 -8.22
N ARG A 261 15.39 10.03 -8.38
CA ARG A 261 15.42 10.70 -9.70
C ARG A 261 16.29 9.97 -10.73
N LYS A 262 17.41 9.36 -10.33
CA LYS A 262 18.24 8.57 -11.26
C LYS A 262 17.54 7.32 -11.80
N VAL A 263 16.67 6.71 -11.01
CA VAL A 263 15.97 5.46 -11.40
C VAL A 263 14.63 5.79 -12.07
N PHE A 264 13.89 6.74 -11.53
CA PHE A 264 12.49 6.99 -11.88
C PHE A 264 12.24 8.31 -12.63
N GLY A 265 13.20 9.24 -12.63
CA GLY A 265 13.00 10.61 -13.13
C GLY A 265 12.53 10.65 -14.59
N ASP A 266 13.12 9.83 -15.45
CA ASP A 266 12.80 9.84 -16.89
C ASP A 266 11.44 9.20 -17.23
N PHE A 267 10.73 8.62 -16.25
CA PHE A 267 9.35 8.18 -16.49
C PHE A 267 8.36 9.36 -16.55
N GLY A 268 8.71 10.52 -15.97
CA GLY A 268 7.79 11.67 -15.89
C GLY A 268 6.59 11.45 -14.96
N LEU A 269 6.60 10.39 -14.14
CA LEU A 269 5.52 9.97 -13.24
C LEU A 269 5.82 10.25 -11.76
N LEU A 270 6.99 10.82 -11.46
CA LEU A 270 7.49 10.99 -10.10
C LEU A 270 6.81 12.19 -9.42
N LEU A 271 6.03 11.90 -8.38
CA LEU A 271 5.41 12.88 -7.50
C LEU A 271 6.21 12.94 -6.18
N ASN A 272 6.65 14.13 -5.78
CA ASN A 272 7.34 14.32 -4.51
C ASN A 272 6.33 14.72 -3.43
N GLU A 273 5.98 13.79 -2.54
CA GLU A 273 5.09 14.05 -1.41
C GLU A 273 5.74 14.89 -0.28
N GLY A 274 7.04 15.18 -0.41
CA GLY A 274 7.83 15.99 0.49
C GLY A 274 7.79 17.51 0.23
N GLU A 275 7.15 17.95 -0.86
CA GLU A 275 6.86 19.36 -1.17
C GLU A 275 5.68 19.90 -0.33
N GLU A 276 5.65 21.22 -0.06
CA GLU A 276 4.72 21.86 0.92
C GLU A 276 3.23 21.65 0.65
N ASP A 277 2.86 21.21 -0.56
CA ASP A 277 1.47 20.95 -0.98
C ASP A 277 1.04 19.48 -0.89
N PHE A 278 1.92 18.57 -0.44
CA PHE A 278 1.60 17.16 -0.20
C PHE A 278 1.79 16.73 1.26
N TYR A 279 1.03 15.71 1.65
CA TYR A 279 0.82 15.32 3.04
C TYR A 279 1.97 14.50 3.62
N ARG A 280 2.72 15.04 4.59
CA ARG A 280 3.68 14.23 5.36
C ARG A 280 2.97 13.26 6.28
N THR A 281 2.82 12.01 5.83
CA THR A 281 2.28 10.94 6.64
C THR A 281 3.34 10.39 7.59
N SER A 282 3.03 10.33 8.88
CA SER A 282 3.96 9.75 9.86
C SER A 282 3.76 8.25 9.98
N GLY A 283 4.85 7.48 9.88
CA GLY A 283 4.79 6.02 10.02
C GLY A 283 4.43 5.29 8.72
N ASP A 284 4.77 5.90 7.60
CA ASP A 284 4.74 5.28 6.28
C ASP A 284 5.77 4.13 6.17
N PHE A 285 5.45 3.13 5.33
CA PHE A 285 6.29 1.96 5.10
C PHE A 285 7.63 2.26 4.43
N THR A 286 7.64 3.14 3.43
CA THR A 286 8.83 3.51 2.66
C THR A 286 9.88 4.18 3.54
N ASP A 287 9.44 5.10 4.40
CA ASP A 287 10.27 5.76 5.41
C ASP A 287 10.86 4.81 6.47
N PHE A 288 10.23 3.66 6.68
CA PHE A 288 10.62 2.74 7.72
C PHE A 288 12.02 2.17 7.53
N PHE A 289 12.41 1.95 6.28
CA PHE A 289 13.72 1.40 5.93
C PHE A 289 14.85 2.36 6.33
N GLY A 290 14.69 3.66 6.05
CA GLY A 290 15.62 4.70 6.50
C GLY A 290 15.77 4.76 8.02
N LYS A 291 14.66 4.58 8.77
CA LYS A 291 14.68 4.51 10.24
C LYS A 291 15.38 3.27 10.79
N ILE A 292 15.31 2.13 10.09
CA ILE A 292 15.92 0.87 10.54
C ILE A 292 17.45 0.91 10.43
N PHE A 293 17.97 1.49 9.34
CA PHE A 293 19.38 1.41 8.94
C PHE A 293 20.14 2.76 8.99
N ASN A 294 19.50 3.84 9.43
CA ASN A 294 20.13 5.11 9.83
C ASN A 294 21.27 5.61 8.91
N LYS A 295 20.96 5.80 7.61
CA LYS A 295 21.88 6.31 6.56
C LYS A 295 23.08 5.42 6.20
N GLU A 296 23.18 4.21 6.74
CA GLU A 296 24.25 3.25 6.39
C GLU A 296 24.10 2.66 4.97
N LYS A 297 22.94 2.86 4.34
CA LYS A 297 22.55 2.22 3.08
C LYS A 297 21.89 3.24 2.16
N ASP A 298 21.96 2.98 0.85
CA ASP A 298 21.26 3.76 -0.15
C ASP A 298 19.86 3.20 -0.40
N PHE A 299 18.86 4.04 -0.15
CA PHE A 299 17.45 3.68 -0.32
C PHE A 299 16.86 4.31 -1.57
N PHE A 300 16.05 3.52 -2.26
CA PHE A 300 15.24 3.93 -3.40
C PHE A 300 13.80 3.48 -3.14
N PRO A 301 13.10 4.05 -2.14
CA PRO A 301 11.77 3.57 -1.82
C PRO A 301 10.71 4.37 -2.60
N ILE A 302 9.82 3.67 -3.27
CA ILE A 302 8.76 4.26 -4.08
C ILE A 302 7.44 3.53 -3.83
N THR A 303 6.38 4.31 -3.69
CA THR A 303 5.03 3.81 -3.76
C THR A 303 4.57 3.84 -5.22
N VAL A 304 4.17 2.68 -5.73
CA VAL A 304 3.61 2.51 -7.08
C VAL A 304 2.09 2.54 -6.93
N GLU A 305 1.49 3.69 -7.20
CA GLU A 305 0.06 3.96 -6.96
C GLU A 305 -0.73 3.92 -8.28
N LEU A 306 -1.76 3.08 -8.33
CA LEU A 306 -2.64 2.95 -9.50
C LEU A 306 -4.01 3.55 -9.18
N GLY A 307 -4.36 4.61 -9.90
CA GLY A 307 -5.66 5.24 -9.78
C GLY A 307 -6.77 4.37 -10.36
N THR A 308 -7.88 4.25 -9.63
CA THR A 308 -8.98 3.33 -9.96
C THR A 308 -10.09 4.04 -10.71
N ASN A 309 -10.92 4.81 -10.00
CA ASN A 309 -12.03 5.56 -10.57
C ASN A 309 -11.73 7.05 -10.72
N GLY A 310 -10.55 7.49 -10.28
CA GLY A 310 -10.19 8.91 -10.22
C GLY A 310 -10.73 9.56 -8.94
N ASN A 311 -9.86 9.94 -8.02
CA ASN A 311 -10.25 10.63 -6.78
C ASN A 311 -9.81 12.10 -6.73
N MET A 312 -9.20 12.59 -7.81
CA MET A 312 -8.74 13.98 -7.96
C MET A 312 -9.86 14.97 -8.27
N SER A 313 -11.02 14.49 -8.76
CA SER A 313 -12.20 15.32 -8.96
C SER A 313 -13.01 15.48 -7.65
N LEU A 314 -13.78 16.56 -7.54
CA LEU A 314 -14.68 16.76 -6.39
C LEU A 314 -15.66 15.59 -6.19
N THR A 315 -16.20 15.04 -7.29
CA THR A 315 -17.12 13.90 -7.25
C THR A 315 -16.42 12.63 -6.77
N GLY A 316 -15.19 12.39 -7.21
CA GLY A 316 -14.34 11.30 -6.74
C GLY A 316 -14.00 11.43 -5.25
N ALA A 317 -13.58 12.62 -4.81
CA ALA A 317 -13.27 12.91 -3.40
C ALA A 317 -14.50 12.75 -2.49
N LEU A 318 -15.67 13.24 -2.92
CA LEU A 318 -16.96 13.07 -2.24
C LEU A 318 -17.31 11.59 -2.09
N LYS A 319 -17.27 10.84 -3.20
CA LYS A 319 -17.62 9.42 -3.22
C LYS A 319 -16.66 8.60 -2.37
N GLY A 320 -15.36 8.83 -2.51
CA GLY A 320 -14.33 8.12 -1.73
C GLY A 320 -14.47 8.40 -0.23
N SER A 321 -14.68 9.65 0.15
CA SER A 321 -14.91 10.03 1.55
C SER A 321 -16.17 9.36 2.12
N PHE A 322 -17.27 9.36 1.35
CA PHE A 322 -18.49 8.69 1.75
C PHE A 322 -18.27 7.19 1.97
N LEU A 323 -17.59 6.50 1.05
CA LEU A 323 -17.33 5.06 1.15
C LEU A 323 -16.43 4.73 2.34
N MET A 324 -15.34 5.49 2.53
CA MET A 324 -14.42 5.33 3.68
C MET A 324 -15.15 5.50 5.03
N ILE A 325 -15.98 6.54 5.15
CA ILE A 325 -16.73 6.82 6.38
C ILE A 325 -17.82 5.76 6.60
N SER A 326 -18.52 5.38 5.54
CA SER A 326 -19.65 4.44 5.61
C SER A 326 -19.19 3.03 5.92
N GLU A 327 -18.12 2.54 5.28
CA GLU A 327 -17.52 1.23 5.59
C GLU A 327 -17.18 1.14 7.08
N ASN A 328 -16.42 2.12 7.58
CA ASN A 328 -15.98 2.14 8.96
C ASN A 328 -17.18 2.29 9.94
N ARG A 329 -18.18 3.11 9.58
CA ARG A 329 -19.42 3.27 10.37
C ARG A 329 -20.19 1.96 10.45
N ILE A 330 -20.42 1.26 9.33
CA ILE A 330 -21.13 -0.02 9.30
C ILE A 330 -20.42 -1.03 10.20
N ARG A 331 -19.09 -1.12 10.11
CA ARG A 331 -18.29 -2.08 10.87
C ARG A 331 -18.31 -1.86 12.39
N PHE A 332 -18.42 -0.61 12.84
CA PHE A 332 -18.42 -0.27 14.28
C PHE A 332 -19.78 0.06 14.90
N LYS A 333 -20.75 0.46 14.08
CA LYS A 333 -22.09 0.91 14.52
C LYS A 333 -23.22 0.06 13.96
N GLY A 334 -22.92 -0.86 13.05
CA GLY A 334 -23.92 -1.65 12.34
C GLY A 334 -24.66 -0.85 11.27
N SER A 335 -25.56 -1.55 10.60
CA SER A 335 -26.50 -0.98 9.62
C SER A 335 -27.92 -1.43 9.95
N LYS A 336 -28.90 -0.56 9.71
CA LYS A 336 -30.34 -0.89 9.74
C LYS A 336 -30.83 -1.49 8.43
N SER A 337 -30.00 -1.46 7.37
CA SER A 337 -30.31 -2.03 6.05
C SER A 337 -29.13 -2.88 5.60
N GLU A 338 -29.36 -4.19 5.52
CA GLU A 338 -28.36 -5.14 5.04
C GLU A 338 -28.01 -4.91 3.57
N SER A 339 -29.02 -4.69 2.72
CA SER A 339 -28.81 -4.37 1.30
C SER A 339 -27.97 -3.11 1.10
N SER A 340 -28.21 -2.05 1.88
CA SER A 340 -27.39 -0.83 1.81
C SER A 340 -25.96 -1.07 2.31
N ALA A 341 -25.78 -1.92 3.33
CA ALA A 341 -24.46 -2.28 3.83
C ALA A 341 -23.66 -3.10 2.81
N ASN A 342 -24.30 -4.07 2.16
CA ASN A 342 -23.69 -4.87 1.09
C ASN A 342 -23.30 -3.99 -0.10
N ARG A 343 -24.15 -3.05 -0.49
CA ARG A 343 -23.81 -2.06 -1.53
C ARG A 343 -22.57 -1.22 -1.16
N ILE A 344 -22.46 -0.75 0.08
CA ILE A 344 -21.25 -0.01 0.52
C ILE A 344 -20.02 -0.90 0.45
N LYS A 345 -20.12 -2.18 0.87
CA LYS A 345 -19.01 -3.14 0.80
C LYS A 345 -18.56 -3.38 -0.64
N GLU A 346 -19.49 -3.58 -1.58
CA GLU A 346 -19.21 -3.75 -3.01
C GLU A 346 -18.56 -2.50 -3.61
N GLU A 347 -19.14 -1.32 -3.40
CA GLU A 347 -18.59 -0.07 -3.92
C GLU A 347 -17.22 0.27 -3.28
N PHE A 348 -17.01 -0.08 -2.01
CA PHE A 348 -15.71 0.06 -1.34
C PHE A 348 -14.66 -0.88 -1.95
N ARG A 349 -15.05 -2.11 -2.32
CA ARG A 349 -14.19 -3.02 -3.07
C ARG A 349 -13.83 -2.45 -4.42
N GLU A 350 -14.81 -2.01 -5.21
CA GLU A 350 -14.60 -1.42 -6.54
C GLU A 350 -13.76 -0.14 -6.50
N MET A 351 -13.73 0.58 -5.37
CA MET A 351 -12.87 1.74 -5.18
C MET A 351 -11.38 1.41 -5.13
N PHE A 352 -11.00 0.22 -4.65
CA PHE A 352 -9.58 -0.19 -4.50
C PHE A 352 -9.19 -1.35 -5.40
N TYR A 353 -10.14 -2.17 -5.82
CA TYR A 353 -9.92 -3.32 -6.67
C TYR A 353 -11.05 -3.45 -7.71
N PRO A 354 -11.05 -2.58 -8.74
CA PRO A 354 -12.08 -2.60 -9.79
C PRO A 354 -12.20 -3.97 -10.48
N SER A 355 -13.44 -4.39 -10.73
CA SER A 355 -13.74 -5.52 -11.61
C SER A 355 -13.67 -5.16 -13.10
N ARG A 356 -13.67 -3.86 -13.41
CA ARG A 356 -13.64 -3.33 -14.78
C ARG A 356 -12.37 -3.76 -15.52
N GLU A 357 -12.54 -4.40 -16.67
CA GLU A 357 -11.44 -4.96 -17.46
C GLU A 357 -10.44 -3.90 -17.97
N ASP A 358 -10.93 -2.72 -18.39
CA ASP A 358 -10.06 -1.63 -18.85
C ASP A 358 -9.04 -1.20 -17.78
N TRP A 359 -9.45 -1.15 -16.50
CA TRP A 359 -8.55 -0.84 -15.39
C TRP A 359 -7.57 -1.99 -15.15
N ARG A 360 -8.04 -3.24 -15.15
CA ARG A 360 -7.18 -4.42 -14.92
C ARG A 360 -6.09 -4.55 -15.99
N LEU A 361 -6.42 -4.28 -17.25
CA LEU A 361 -5.47 -4.25 -18.36
C LEU A 361 -4.51 -3.06 -18.22
N ALA A 362 -5.04 -1.84 -18.05
CA ALA A 362 -4.21 -0.65 -17.91
C ALA A 362 -3.23 -0.73 -16.72
N ALA A 363 -3.68 -1.21 -15.56
CA ALA A 363 -2.83 -1.35 -14.37
C ALA A 363 -1.66 -2.32 -14.62
N MET A 364 -1.92 -3.41 -15.34
CA MET A 364 -0.89 -4.37 -15.75
C MET A 364 0.08 -3.76 -16.77
N ASP A 365 -0.42 -3.06 -17.77
CA ASP A 365 0.43 -2.41 -18.78
C ASP A 365 1.29 -1.31 -18.16
N HIS A 366 0.73 -0.49 -17.26
CA HIS A 366 1.46 0.56 -16.57
C HIS A 366 2.56 0.00 -15.66
N VAL A 367 2.24 -0.96 -14.79
CA VAL A 367 3.23 -1.55 -13.87
C VAL A 367 4.37 -2.21 -14.65
N PHE A 368 4.06 -3.00 -15.67
CA PHE A 368 5.07 -3.75 -16.43
C PHE A 368 5.73 -2.92 -17.54
N GLY A 369 5.17 -1.76 -17.89
CA GLY A 369 5.83 -0.75 -18.71
C GLY A 369 7.01 -0.08 -18.00
N ILE A 370 6.99 0.02 -16.67
CA ILE A 370 8.07 0.66 -15.89
C ILE A 370 8.95 -0.31 -15.11
N LEU A 371 8.42 -1.46 -14.67
CA LEU A 371 9.08 -2.33 -13.69
C LEU A 371 10.40 -2.94 -14.21
N PRO A 372 10.46 -3.53 -15.42
CA PRO A 372 11.70 -4.11 -15.95
C PRO A 372 12.79 -3.05 -16.16
N GLU A 373 12.41 -1.87 -16.66
CA GLU A 373 13.33 -0.76 -16.88
C GLU A 373 13.82 -0.18 -15.55
N THR A 374 12.94 -0.03 -14.56
CA THR A 374 13.30 0.38 -13.19
C THR A 374 14.38 -0.52 -12.60
N ILE A 375 14.22 -1.83 -12.71
CA ILE A 375 15.18 -2.81 -12.17
C ILE A 375 16.50 -2.76 -12.95
N THR A 376 16.43 -2.56 -14.27
CA THR A 376 17.61 -2.38 -15.13
C THR A 376 18.39 -1.13 -14.73
N ARG A 377 17.73 0.00 -14.54
CA ARG A 377 18.35 1.25 -14.07
C ARG A 377 18.94 1.10 -12.68
N PHE A 378 18.19 0.53 -11.74
CA PHE A 378 18.64 0.27 -10.38
C PHE A 378 19.91 -0.61 -10.34
N SER A 379 20.04 -1.59 -11.24
CA SER A 379 21.23 -2.43 -11.32
C SER A 379 22.51 -1.69 -11.73
N LYS A 380 22.39 -0.47 -12.28
CA LYS A 380 23.48 0.36 -12.80
C LYS A 380 23.88 1.52 -11.89
N VAL A 381 23.01 1.93 -10.95
CA VAL A 381 23.27 3.06 -10.02
C VAL A 381 24.07 2.67 -8.79
#